data_AF-A0A7C2YN63-F1
#
_entry.id   AF-A0A7C2YN63-F1
#
_cell.length_a   1.000
_cell.length_b   1.000
_cell.length_c   1.000
_cell.angle_alpha   90.00
_cell.angle_beta   90.00
_cell.angle_gamma   90.00
#
_symmetry.space_group_name_H-M   'P 1'
#
loop_
_entity.id
_entity.type
_entity.pdbx_description
1 polymer ?
#
loop_
_entity_poly.entity_id
_entity_poly.type
_entity_poly.pdbx_seq_one_letter_code
_entity_poly.pdbx_strand_id
1 'polypeptide(L)'
;MRTLWLVGLAAIVALGSAQTRTQRGATQQDDGRVPIAQVAQELAQKFKAQIVVDPALTLRVKPSEADTLERALDEITAQAREVVWRKVYTNKVLGAEPNTEQILSAVRALINIELGGVMVVNPRAATLNSFVANYPAPPDLESTLEQMQPPFSAKPVYVILNPKPQAATALRGSKMEQFAQVQQQLMDLLAKMSPEERRQALQSAMGMWMNADPDLRNQMIFEGMRMSFEYWQSLSPDQQREMIEMGRKFFEQYYGGGGGAPEM
;
A
#
# COMPACT_ATOMS: atom_id res chain seq x y z
N MET A 1 -19.53 1.35 48.64
CA MET A 1 -18.35 0.48 48.40
C MET A 1 -18.17 0.43 46.88
N ARG A 2 -17.21 1.17 46.30
CA ARG A 2 -15.83 0.75 45.95
C ARG A 2 -15.85 -0.34 44.83
N THR A 3 -15.15 -0.27 43.70
CA THR A 3 -13.93 0.50 43.34
C THR A 3 -13.65 0.40 41.84
N LEU A 4 -13.15 1.50 41.24
CA LEU A 4 -12.35 1.52 40.00
C LEU A 4 -11.06 0.72 40.16
N TRP A 5 -10.51 0.22 39.06
CA TRP A 5 -9.07 0.03 38.90
C TRP A 5 -8.60 0.56 37.53
N LEU A 6 -8.06 1.79 37.59
CA LEU A 6 -7.00 2.28 36.73
C LEU A 6 -5.68 1.73 37.29
N VAL A 7 -4.82 1.18 36.44
CA VAL A 7 -3.40 1.02 36.77
C VAL A 7 -2.61 1.69 35.66
N GLY A 8 -2.15 2.89 35.97
CA GLY A 8 -0.99 3.48 35.31
C GLY A 8 0.28 2.91 35.93
N LEU A 9 1.34 2.84 35.13
CA LEU A 9 2.70 2.67 35.62
C LEU A 9 3.57 3.72 34.95
N ALA A 10 3.85 4.74 35.76
CA ALA A 10 4.86 5.75 35.50
C ALA A 10 6.24 5.12 35.73
N ALA A 11 7.13 5.24 34.75
CA ALA A 11 8.56 5.05 34.95
C ALA A 11 9.20 6.43 35.10
N ILE A 12 9.49 6.79 36.36
CA ILE A 12 10.35 7.93 36.72
C ILE A 12 11.79 7.45 36.59
N VAL A 13 12.53 7.96 35.60
CA VAL A 13 13.99 7.91 35.60
C VAL A 13 14.49 9.25 36.12
N ALA A 14 14.93 9.26 37.38
CA ALA A 14 15.61 10.37 38.00
C ALA A 14 17.12 10.28 37.69
N LEU A 15 17.66 11.24 36.93
CA LEU A 15 19.07 11.63 36.96
C LEU A 15 19.17 13.13 36.60
N GLY A 16 18.99 13.99 37.61
CA GLY A 16 19.83 15.19 37.74
C GLY A 16 21.03 14.81 38.62
N SER A 17 22.22 15.36 38.51
CA SER A 17 22.64 16.64 37.96
C SER A 17 24.16 16.61 37.80
N ALA A 18 24.69 17.11 36.68
CA ALA A 18 26.07 17.56 36.57
C ALA A 18 26.14 18.69 35.54
N GLN A 19 25.91 19.90 36.06
CA GLN A 19 26.67 21.11 35.76
C GLN A 19 27.14 21.41 34.32
N THR A 20 26.49 22.46 33.78
CA THR A 20 27.04 23.62 33.06
C THR A 20 27.53 23.50 31.61
N ARG A 21 27.23 24.59 30.88
CA ARG A 21 27.69 25.00 29.53
C ARG A 21 27.06 24.18 28.39
N THR A 22 26.24 24.75 27.51
CA THR A 22 26.34 26.08 26.88
C THR A 22 24.97 26.45 26.30
N GLN A 23 24.60 27.72 26.39
CA GLN A 23 23.43 28.28 25.69
C GLN A 23 23.52 28.01 24.19
N ARG A 24 22.54 27.26 23.67
CA ARG A 24 21.82 27.61 22.44
C ARG A 24 20.36 27.27 22.69
N GLY A 25 19.63 28.25 23.21
CA GLY A 25 18.18 28.23 23.13
C GLY A 25 17.78 28.26 21.66
N ALA A 26 17.57 27.08 21.08
CA ALA A 26 16.54 26.97 20.07
C ALA A 26 15.24 26.82 20.87
N THR A 27 14.59 27.94 21.16
CA THR A 27 13.14 27.92 21.38
C THR A 27 12.57 27.21 20.16
N GLN A 28 12.22 25.94 20.32
CA GLN A 28 11.46 25.21 19.32
C GLN A 28 10.08 25.87 19.35
N GLN A 29 9.98 26.94 18.58
CA GLN A 29 8.77 27.72 18.39
C GLN A 29 7.73 26.71 17.94
N ASP A 30 6.72 26.49 18.78
CA ASP A 30 5.58 25.66 18.42
C ASP A 30 4.93 26.35 17.22
N ASP A 31 5.26 25.90 16.00
CA ASP A 31 4.77 26.50 14.74
C ASP A 31 3.27 26.23 14.54
N GLY A 32 2.54 25.80 15.58
CA GLY A 32 1.11 25.53 15.59
C GLY A 32 0.68 24.41 14.64
N ARG A 33 1.65 23.65 14.10
CA ARG A 33 1.38 22.56 13.16
C ARG A 33 1.09 21.28 13.91
N VAL A 34 -0.05 20.67 13.63
CA VAL A 34 -0.45 19.37 14.20
C VAL A 34 -0.59 18.33 13.08
N PRO A 35 -0.60 17.02 13.39
CA PRO A 35 -0.76 15.97 12.37
C PRO A 35 -2.02 16.19 11.53
N ILE A 36 -1.93 16.04 10.20
CA ILE A 36 -3.09 16.26 9.31
C ILE A 36 -4.28 15.36 9.66
N ALA A 37 -4.02 14.14 10.14
CA ALA A 37 -5.05 13.23 10.63
C ALA A 37 -5.85 13.82 11.81
N GLN A 38 -5.18 14.54 12.71
CA GLN A 38 -5.82 15.21 13.84
C GLN A 38 -6.68 16.39 13.35
N VAL A 39 -6.15 17.25 12.47
CA VAL A 39 -6.92 18.38 11.92
C VAL A 39 -8.16 17.86 11.16
N ALA A 40 -8.00 16.81 10.36
CA ALA A 40 -9.12 16.18 9.66
C ALA A 40 -10.18 15.65 10.64
N GLN A 41 -9.78 15.06 11.78
CA GLN A 41 -10.71 14.61 12.80
C GLN A 41 -11.47 15.78 13.45
N GLU A 42 -10.80 16.89 13.72
CA GLU A 42 -11.42 18.11 14.25
C GLU A 42 -12.41 18.71 13.25
N LEU A 43 -12.06 18.76 11.97
CA LEU A 43 -12.95 19.20 10.89
C LEU A 43 -14.17 18.27 10.73
N ALA A 44 -13.96 16.96 10.78
CA ALA A 44 -15.04 15.97 10.71
C ALA A 44 -16.06 16.18 11.83
N GLN A 45 -15.61 16.50 13.05
CA GLN A 45 -16.47 16.82 14.18
C GLN A 45 -17.17 18.17 14.02
N LYS A 46 -16.42 19.24 13.68
CA LYS A 46 -16.95 20.60 13.48
C LYS A 46 -18.08 20.63 12.45
N PHE A 47 -17.87 19.95 11.32
CA PHE A 47 -18.79 19.97 10.18
C PHE A 47 -19.72 18.76 10.10
N LYS A 48 -19.66 17.84 11.08
CA LYS A 48 -20.45 16.58 11.11
C LYS A 48 -20.34 15.80 9.81
N ALA A 49 -19.12 15.67 9.29
CA ALA A 49 -18.82 15.05 8.01
C ALA A 49 -17.93 13.81 8.17
N GLN A 50 -17.99 12.89 7.21
CA GLN A 50 -17.08 11.75 7.17
C GLN A 50 -15.82 12.13 6.40
N ILE A 51 -14.67 12.12 7.08
CA ILE A 51 -13.37 12.42 6.47
C ILE A 51 -12.46 11.20 6.63
N VAL A 52 -11.90 10.73 5.52
CA VAL A 52 -10.91 9.66 5.44
C VAL A 52 -9.57 10.27 5.11
N VAL A 53 -8.57 9.99 5.94
CA VAL A 53 -7.18 10.37 5.69
C VAL A 53 -6.40 9.13 5.33
N ASP A 54 -5.70 9.19 4.21
CA ASP A 54 -4.72 8.19 3.81
C ASP A 54 -3.70 7.95 4.95
N PRO A 55 -3.61 6.73 5.52
CA PRO A 55 -2.75 6.43 6.65
C PRO A 55 -1.27 6.73 6.41
N ALA A 56 -0.84 6.78 5.16
CA ALA A 56 0.53 7.07 4.81
C ALA A 56 0.88 8.58 4.81
N LEU A 57 -0.10 9.45 5.04
CA LEU A 57 0.12 10.89 5.24
C LEU A 57 0.56 11.17 6.68
N THR A 58 1.86 11.35 6.88
CA THR A 58 2.46 11.64 8.19
C THR A 58 2.81 13.12 8.40
N LEU A 59 2.36 14.00 7.49
CA LEU A 59 2.69 15.41 7.49
C LEU A 59 1.93 16.21 8.56
N ARG A 60 2.47 17.37 8.92
CA ARG A 60 1.87 18.31 9.89
C ARG A 60 1.43 19.60 9.19
N VAL A 61 0.23 20.06 9.49
CA VAL A 61 -0.40 21.27 8.92
C VAL A 61 -0.86 22.20 10.03
N LYS A 62 -0.97 23.49 9.70
CA LYS A 62 -1.69 24.46 10.52
C LYS A 62 -3.20 24.19 10.39
N PRO A 63 -3.95 24.18 11.49
CA PRO A 63 -5.41 24.11 11.45
C PRO A 63 -6.00 25.23 10.59
N SER A 64 -7.14 24.94 9.97
CA SER A 64 -7.90 25.91 9.17
C SER A 64 -8.92 26.63 10.05
N GLU A 65 -9.02 27.95 9.88
CA GLU A 65 -10.05 28.78 10.51
C GLU A 65 -11.30 28.94 9.62
N ALA A 66 -11.31 28.36 8.43
CA ALA A 66 -12.42 28.51 7.48
C ALA A 66 -13.80 28.10 8.03
N ASP A 67 -14.82 28.79 7.52
CA ASP A 67 -16.22 28.63 7.91
C ASP A 67 -16.93 27.47 7.19
N THR A 68 -16.33 26.93 6.13
CA THR A 68 -16.88 25.80 5.36
C THR A 68 -15.89 24.65 5.30
N LEU A 69 -16.39 23.42 5.26
CA LEU A 69 -15.56 22.21 5.21
C LEU A 69 -14.66 22.19 3.96
N GLU A 70 -15.21 22.43 2.78
CA GLU A 70 -14.46 22.40 1.52
C GLU A 70 -13.33 23.42 1.52
N ARG A 71 -13.60 24.64 2.00
CA ARG A 71 -12.56 25.66 2.15
C ARG A 71 -11.49 25.24 3.14
N ALA A 72 -11.87 24.62 4.26
CA ALA A 72 -10.92 24.11 5.23
C ALA A 72 -10.04 23.00 4.65
N LEU A 73 -10.62 22.10 3.84
CA LEU A 73 -9.89 21.06 3.13
C LEU A 73 -8.91 21.64 2.10
N ASP A 74 -9.32 22.67 1.35
CA ASP A 74 -8.41 23.41 0.46
C ASP A 74 -7.22 23.98 1.23
N GLU A 75 -7.46 24.66 2.35
CA GLU A 75 -6.42 25.33 3.13
C GLU A 75 -5.43 24.35 3.77
N ILE A 76 -5.87 23.21 4.29
CA ILE A 76 -4.97 22.22 4.89
C ILE A 76 -4.18 21.46 3.82
N THR A 77 -4.79 21.13 2.67
CA THR A 77 -4.10 20.37 1.62
C THR A 77 -3.13 21.24 0.82
N ALA A 78 -3.40 22.53 0.65
CA ALA A 78 -2.48 23.48 0.01
C ALA A 78 -1.13 23.64 0.73
N GLN A 79 -1.03 23.26 2.01
CA GLN A 79 0.21 23.31 2.79
C GLN A 79 1.21 22.20 2.43
N ALA A 80 0.79 21.18 1.68
CA ALA A 80 1.63 20.06 1.28
C ALA A 80 1.63 19.90 -0.24
N ARG A 81 2.84 19.69 -0.80
CA ARG A 81 2.97 19.31 -2.20
C ARG A 81 2.50 17.86 -2.31
N GLU A 82 1.74 17.54 -3.35
CA GLU A 82 1.27 16.18 -3.66
C GLU A 82 0.17 15.61 -2.74
N VAL A 83 -0.52 16.46 -1.98
CA VAL A 83 -1.73 16.06 -1.24
C VAL A 83 -2.93 16.69 -1.90
N VAL A 84 -3.97 15.90 -2.10
CA VAL A 84 -5.24 16.37 -2.66
C VAL A 84 -6.39 15.88 -1.80
N TRP A 85 -7.52 16.56 -1.89
CA TRP A 85 -8.78 16.05 -1.36
C TRP A 85 -9.80 15.79 -2.47
N ARG A 86 -10.69 14.82 -2.25
CA ARG A 86 -11.79 14.49 -3.17
C ARG A 86 -13.09 14.27 -2.42
N LYS A 87 -14.20 14.71 -3.01
CA LYS A 87 -15.56 14.35 -2.57
C LYS A 87 -15.94 13.03 -3.25
N VAL A 88 -16.26 12.02 -2.45
CA VAL A 88 -16.49 10.65 -2.94
C VAL A 88 -17.87 10.19 -2.52
N TYR A 89 -18.65 9.71 -3.48
CA TYR A 89 -19.96 9.11 -3.23
C TYR A 89 -19.85 7.61 -3.43
N THR A 90 -20.33 6.85 -2.46
CA THR A 90 -20.27 5.40 -2.47
C THR A 90 -21.65 4.80 -2.62
N ASN A 91 -21.71 3.64 -3.25
CA ASN A 91 -22.87 2.78 -3.22
C ASN A 91 -22.62 1.62 -2.23
N LYS A 92 -23.70 1.02 -1.73
CA LYS A 92 -23.59 -0.21 -0.95
C LYS A 92 -23.31 -1.38 -1.87
N VAL A 93 -22.33 -2.21 -1.51
CA VAL A 93 -22.02 -3.45 -2.20
C VAL A 93 -22.57 -4.59 -1.36
N LEU A 94 -23.53 -5.36 -1.89
CA LEU A 94 -24.21 -6.44 -1.17
C LEU A 94 -24.81 -6.00 0.18
N GLY A 95 -25.26 -4.74 0.27
CA GLY A 95 -25.85 -4.16 1.48
C GLY A 95 -24.84 -3.61 2.49
N ALA A 96 -23.53 -3.80 2.28
CA ALA A 96 -22.48 -3.27 3.13
C ALA A 96 -21.92 -1.93 2.59
N GLU A 97 -21.61 -1.01 3.49
CA GLU A 97 -20.83 0.19 3.17
C GLU A 97 -19.37 -0.21 2.89
N PRO A 98 -18.72 0.39 1.88
CA PRO A 98 -17.31 0.15 1.62
C PRO A 98 -16.45 0.65 2.78
N ASN A 99 -15.41 -0.11 3.11
CA ASN A 99 -14.47 0.28 4.15
C ASN A 99 -13.46 1.34 3.65
N THR A 100 -12.73 1.94 4.58
CA THR A 100 -11.75 3.00 4.31
C THR A 100 -10.69 2.61 3.27
N GLU A 101 -10.18 1.39 3.33
CA GLU A 101 -9.15 0.89 2.41
C GLU A 101 -9.68 0.73 0.99
N GLN A 102 -10.89 0.19 0.85
CA GLN A 102 -11.59 0.06 -0.43
C GLN A 102 -11.84 1.44 -1.07
N ILE A 103 -12.28 2.42 -0.28
CA ILE A 103 -12.50 3.79 -0.75
C ILE A 103 -11.18 4.40 -1.25
N LEU A 104 -10.11 4.35 -0.44
CA LEU A 104 -8.81 4.90 -0.81
C LEU A 104 -8.24 4.25 -2.08
N SER A 105 -8.32 2.92 -2.17
CA SER A 105 -7.87 2.16 -3.33
C SER A 105 -8.63 2.55 -4.60
N ALA A 106 -9.97 2.62 -4.53
CA ALA A 106 -10.80 3.01 -5.66
C ALA A 106 -10.53 4.45 -6.11
N VAL A 107 -10.41 5.39 -5.17
CA VAL A 107 -10.12 6.80 -5.49
C VAL A 107 -8.77 6.93 -6.18
N ARG A 108 -7.73 6.26 -5.67
CA ARG A 108 -6.41 6.23 -6.32
C ARG A 108 -6.46 5.62 -7.71
N ALA A 109 -7.21 4.53 -7.90
CA ALA A 109 -7.36 3.93 -9.22
C ALA A 109 -8.01 4.93 -10.19
N LEU A 110 -9.12 5.56 -9.81
CA LEU A 110 -9.87 6.48 -10.68
C LEU A 110 -9.06 7.72 -11.09
N ILE A 111 -8.29 8.31 -10.19
CA ILE A 111 -7.51 9.53 -10.48
C ILE A 111 -6.21 9.29 -11.24
N ASN A 112 -5.71 8.05 -11.28
CA ASN A 112 -4.49 7.69 -12.00
C ASN A 112 -4.76 7.03 -13.36
N ILE A 113 -6.01 6.85 -13.77
CA ILE A 113 -6.32 6.43 -15.14
C ILE A 113 -6.01 7.61 -16.08
N GLU A 114 -4.99 7.45 -16.92
CA GLU A 114 -4.57 8.46 -17.90
C GLU A 114 -5.40 8.42 -19.21
N LEU A 115 -6.42 7.56 -19.26
CA LEU A 115 -7.35 7.45 -20.39
C LEU A 115 -8.56 8.36 -20.20
N GLY A 116 -9.03 8.98 -21.29
CA GLY A 116 -10.29 9.76 -21.29
C GLY A 116 -11.52 8.89 -21.01
N GLY A 117 -11.45 7.60 -21.31
CA GLY A 117 -12.45 6.60 -20.95
C GLY A 117 -11.99 5.20 -21.32
N VAL A 118 -12.54 4.19 -20.65
CA VAL A 118 -12.26 2.77 -20.92
C VAL A 118 -13.53 1.95 -20.69
N MET A 119 -13.77 0.98 -21.57
CA MET A 119 -14.80 -0.04 -21.40
C MET A 119 -14.17 -1.41 -21.50
N VAL A 120 -14.42 -2.25 -20.50
CA VAL A 120 -13.93 -3.64 -20.44
C VAL A 120 -15.14 -4.56 -20.40
N VAL A 121 -15.29 -5.41 -21.41
CA VAL A 121 -16.40 -6.34 -21.54
C VAL A 121 -15.96 -7.74 -21.10
N ASN A 122 -16.72 -8.35 -20.20
CA ASN A 122 -16.62 -9.78 -19.88
C ASN A 122 -17.65 -10.55 -20.71
N PRO A 123 -17.25 -11.18 -21.83
CA PRO A 123 -18.19 -11.87 -22.72
C PRO A 123 -18.83 -13.09 -22.07
N ARG A 124 -18.18 -13.72 -21.06
CA ARG A 124 -18.70 -14.90 -20.37
C ARG A 124 -19.84 -14.55 -19.42
N ALA A 125 -19.74 -13.43 -18.73
CA ALA A 125 -20.75 -12.97 -17.78
C ALA A 125 -21.77 -12.00 -18.40
N ALA A 126 -21.56 -11.60 -19.67
CA ALA A 126 -22.31 -10.54 -20.34
C ALA A 126 -22.36 -9.23 -19.52
N THR A 127 -21.26 -8.92 -18.82
CA THR A 127 -21.11 -7.70 -18.03
C THR A 127 -20.05 -6.79 -18.62
N LEU A 128 -20.14 -5.49 -18.34
CA LEU A 128 -19.12 -4.52 -18.70
C LEU A 128 -18.75 -3.65 -17.49
N ASN A 129 -17.50 -3.20 -17.47
CA ASN A 129 -17.04 -2.11 -16.63
C ASN A 129 -16.80 -0.89 -17.52
N SER A 130 -17.29 0.27 -17.11
CA SER A 130 -17.12 1.52 -17.86
C SER A 130 -16.55 2.59 -16.96
N PHE A 131 -15.63 3.38 -17.49
CA PHE A 131 -15.06 4.55 -16.86
C PHE A 131 -14.95 5.68 -17.88
N VAL A 132 -15.28 6.89 -17.45
CA VAL A 132 -15.10 8.12 -18.22
C VAL A 132 -14.44 9.14 -17.30
N ALA A 133 -13.28 9.64 -17.70
CA ALA A 133 -12.53 10.62 -16.93
C ALA A 133 -13.09 12.02 -17.14
N ASN A 134 -12.97 12.87 -16.11
CA ASN A 134 -13.22 14.31 -16.18
C ASN A 134 -14.60 14.69 -16.75
N TYR A 135 -15.62 13.86 -16.52
CA TYR A 135 -16.99 14.18 -16.89
C TYR A 135 -17.49 15.35 -16.02
N PRO A 136 -18.07 16.42 -16.60
CA PRO A 136 -18.57 17.55 -15.83
C PRO A 136 -19.61 17.11 -14.78
N ALA A 137 -19.39 17.49 -13.53
CA ALA A 137 -20.36 17.24 -12.47
C ALA A 137 -21.57 18.19 -12.66
N PRO A 138 -22.80 17.68 -12.75
CA PRO A 138 -23.98 18.53 -12.85
C PRO A 138 -24.20 19.30 -11.54
N PRO A 139 -24.78 20.52 -11.57
CA PRO A 139 -24.99 21.34 -10.38
C PRO A 139 -25.88 20.69 -9.30
N ASP A 140 -26.73 19.76 -9.71
CA ASP A 140 -27.70 19.04 -8.89
C ASP A 140 -27.32 17.57 -8.66
N LEU A 141 -26.04 17.22 -8.85
CA LEU A 141 -25.53 15.85 -8.75
C LEU A 141 -26.09 15.11 -7.53
N GLU A 142 -26.00 15.69 -6.34
CA GLU A 142 -26.46 15.06 -5.09
C GLU A 142 -27.93 14.65 -5.12
N SER A 143 -28.79 15.40 -5.80
CA SER A 143 -30.22 15.09 -5.94
C SER A 143 -30.50 13.92 -6.88
N THR A 144 -29.54 13.62 -7.77
CA THR A 144 -29.63 12.55 -8.77
C THR A 144 -28.99 11.24 -8.31
N LEU A 145 -28.09 11.28 -7.30
CA LEU A 145 -27.33 10.10 -6.83
C LEU A 145 -28.22 8.96 -6.35
N GLU A 146 -29.30 9.27 -5.65
CA GLU A 146 -30.24 8.27 -5.13
C GLU A 146 -31.12 7.66 -6.25
N GLN A 147 -31.18 8.32 -7.41
CA GLN A 147 -31.94 7.88 -8.58
C GLN A 147 -31.08 7.00 -9.52
N MET A 148 -29.76 6.97 -9.32
CA MET A 148 -28.86 6.09 -10.07
C MET A 148 -29.09 4.62 -9.72
N GLN A 149 -28.70 3.71 -10.61
CA GLN A 149 -28.82 2.27 -10.38
C GLN A 149 -27.46 1.57 -10.53
N PRO A 150 -26.89 1.01 -9.44
CA PRO A 150 -27.39 1.05 -8.05
C PRO A 150 -27.35 2.46 -7.44
N PRO A 151 -28.20 2.75 -6.43
CA PRO A 151 -28.26 4.07 -5.81
C PRO A 151 -26.98 4.36 -5.03
N PHE A 152 -26.49 5.58 -5.18
CA PHE A 152 -25.37 6.11 -4.40
C PHE A 152 -25.91 6.84 -3.17
N SER A 153 -25.15 6.80 -2.07
CA SER A 153 -25.42 7.65 -0.92
C SER A 153 -25.23 9.11 -1.32
N ALA A 154 -26.24 9.95 -1.08
CA ALA A 154 -26.12 11.40 -1.23
C ALA A 154 -25.17 12.04 -0.20
N LYS A 155 -24.79 11.30 0.86
CA LYS A 155 -23.80 11.75 1.85
C LYS A 155 -22.40 11.45 1.34
N PRO A 156 -21.56 12.47 1.09
CA PRO A 156 -20.20 12.25 0.61
C PRO A 156 -19.26 11.83 1.73
N VAL A 157 -18.25 11.06 1.34
CA VAL A 157 -17.01 10.84 2.09
C VAL A 157 -15.94 11.76 1.52
N TYR A 158 -15.32 12.58 2.37
CA TYR A 158 -14.21 13.43 1.97
C TYR A 158 -12.91 12.67 2.16
N VAL A 159 -12.12 12.52 1.11
CA VAL A 159 -10.89 11.71 1.14
C VAL A 159 -9.68 12.63 0.95
N ILE A 160 -8.74 12.60 1.89
CA ILE A 160 -7.44 13.27 1.81
C ILE A 160 -6.39 12.21 1.52
N LEU A 161 -5.67 12.35 0.41
CA LEU A 161 -4.72 11.34 -0.04
C LEU A 161 -3.54 11.94 -0.81
N ASN A 162 -2.46 11.16 -0.93
CA ASN A 162 -1.50 11.35 -2.01
C ASN A 162 -2.04 10.63 -3.26
N PRO A 163 -2.23 11.32 -4.40
CA PRO A 163 -2.82 10.70 -5.57
C PRO A 163 -1.85 9.74 -6.24
N LYS A 164 -0.53 9.92 -6.11
CA LYS A 164 0.43 9.00 -6.71
C LYS A 164 0.31 7.65 -6.02
N PRO A 165 0.29 6.53 -6.78
CA PRO A 165 0.40 5.23 -6.19
C PRO A 165 1.65 5.22 -5.32
N GLN A 166 1.49 4.97 -4.03
CA GLN A 166 2.66 4.64 -3.23
C GLN A 166 3.16 3.32 -3.79
N ALA A 167 4.27 3.38 -4.54
CA ALA A 167 5.06 2.19 -4.82
C ALA A 167 5.22 1.50 -3.47
N ALA A 168 4.72 0.27 -3.36
CA ALA A 168 4.79 -0.55 -2.16
C ALA A 168 6.17 -0.32 -1.54
N THR A 169 6.19 0.42 -0.43
CA THR A 169 7.37 0.95 0.26
C THR A 169 8.58 1.03 -0.65
N ALA A 170 8.73 2.08 -1.48
CA ALA A 170 9.87 2.22 -2.39
C ALA A 170 11.19 1.91 -1.64
N LEU A 171 11.68 0.70 -1.83
CA LEU A 171 12.88 0.20 -1.19
C LEU A 171 14.01 1.12 -1.69
N ARG A 172 14.81 1.65 -0.76
CA ARG A 172 15.88 2.59 -1.17
C ARG A 172 16.90 1.83 -1.99
N GLY A 173 17.31 2.40 -3.11
CA GLY A 173 18.36 1.86 -3.97
C GLY A 173 17.94 1.62 -5.42
N SER A 174 18.89 1.15 -6.22
CA SER A 174 18.69 0.65 -7.58
C SER A 174 17.70 -0.53 -7.59
N LYS A 175 17.10 -0.84 -8.75
CA LYS A 175 16.19 -1.99 -8.92
C LYS A 175 16.78 -3.31 -8.39
N MET A 176 18.11 -3.46 -8.48
CA MET A 176 18.83 -4.62 -7.97
C MET A 176 18.88 -4.67 -6.43
N GLU A 177 19.10 -3.53 -5.79
CA GLU A 177 19.07 -3.41 -4.32
C GLU A 177 17.66 -3.58 -3.77
N GLN A 178 16.65 -3.10 -4.52
CA GLN A 178 15.24 -3.31 -4.18
C GLN A 178 14.89 -4.80 -4.24
N PHE A 179 15.30 -5.51 -5.29
CA PHE A 179 15.10 -6.95 -5.41
C PHE A 179 15.77 -7.72 -4.26
N ALA A 180 17.01 -7.36 -3.92
CA ALA A 180 17.71 -7.96 -2.79
C ALA A 180 16.99 -7.71 -1.45
N GLN A 181 16.47 -6.50 -1.22
CA GLN A 181 15.70 -6.19 -0.02
C GLN A 181 14.38 -6.96 0.05
N VAL A 182 13.65 -7.11 -1.07
CA VAL A 182 12.44 -7.95 -1.12
C VAL A 182 12.78 -9.40 -0.81
N GLN A 183 13.84 -9.94 -1.42
CA GLN A 183 14.28 -11.31 -1.18
C GLN A 183 14.66 -11.54 0.28
N GLN A 184 15.35 -10.58 0.90
CA GLN A 184 15.74 -10.63 2.30
C GLN A 184 14.52 -10.57 3.23
N GLN A 185 13.53 -9.73 2.93
CA GLN A 185 12.26 -9.68 3.67
C GLN A 185 11.47 -10.99 3.54
N LEU A 186 11.43 -11.60 2.36
CA LEU A 186 10.81 -12.92 2.14
C LEU A 186 11.52 -14.00 2.97
N MET A 187 12.85 -14.01 2.98
CA MET A 187 13.62 -14.96 3.77
C MET A 187 13.45 -14.74 5.28
N ASP A 188 13.45 -13.50 5.75
CA ASP A 188 13.20 -13.17 7.16
C ASP A 188 11.78 -13.55 7.59
N LEU A 189 10.80 -13.35 6.72
CA LEU A 189 9.42 -13.75 6.98
C LEU A 189 9.32 -15.28 7.07
N LEU A 190 9.93 -16.00 6.12
CA LEU A 190 9.96 -17.46 6.14
C LEU A 190 10.72 -18.00 7.36
N ALA A 191 11.79 -17.32 7.80
CA ALA A 191 12.57 -17.69 8.98
C ALA A 191 11.79 -17.50 10.29
N LYS A 192 10.91 -16.49 10.35
CA LYS A 192 10.03 -16.23 11.50
C LYS A 192 8.81 -17.16 11.58
N MET A 193 8.43 -17.80 10.48
CA MET A 193 7.37 -18.82 10.47
C MET A 193 7.87 -20.15 11.02
N SER A 194 6.98 -20.86 11.72
CA SER A 194 7.22 -22.27 12.07
C SER A 194 7.32 -23.15 10.80
N PRO A 195 7.97 -24.33 10.86
CA PRO A 195 8.11 -25.20 9.68
C PRO A 195 6.76 -25.63 9.08
N GLU A 196 5.73 -25.78 9.91
CA GLU A 196 4.37 -26.14 9.55
C GLU A 196 3.67 -24.98 8.83
N GLU A 197 3.76 -23.76 9.36
CA GLU A 197 3.24 -22.55 8.71
C GLU A 197 3.95 -22.29 7.38
N ARG A 198 5.27 -22.52 7.34
CA ARG A 198 6.05 -22.41 6.12
C ARG A 198 5.58 -23.41 5.06
N ARG A 199 5.35 -24.68 5.45
CA ARG A 199 4.81 -25.71 4.54
C ARG A 199 3.44 -25.33 4.02
N GLN A 200 2.55 -24.82 4.87
CA GLN A 200 1.20 -24.41 4.48
C GLN A 200 1.22 -23.17 3.57
N ALA A 201 2.07 -22.19 3.85
CA ALA A 201 2.26 -21.01 3.02
C ALA A 201 2.81 -21.39 1.62
N LEU A 202 3.79 -22.30 1.57
CA LEU A 202 4.34 -22.81 0.31
C LEU A 202 3.31 -23.62 -0.48
N GLN A 203 2.52 -24.48 0.17
CA GLN A 203 1.44 -25.20 -0.49
C GLN A 203 0.36 -24.27 -1.03
N SER A 204 0.01 -23.22 -0.28
CA SER A 204 -0.93 -22.20 -0.72
C SER A 204 -0.41 -21.41 -1.91
N ALA A 205 0.86 -21.00 -1.87
CA ALA A 205 1.53 -20.32 -2.98
C ALA A 205 1.59 -21.22 -4.24
N MET A 206 1.91 -22.50 -4.06
CA MET A 206 1.90 -23.49 -5.16
C MET A 206 0.49 -23.68 -5.74
N GLY A 207 -0.53 -23.67 -4.88
CA GLY A 207 -1.94 -23.72 -5.29
C GLY A 207 -2.37 -22.48 -6.07
N MET A 208 -1.98 -21.29 -5.62
CA MET A 208 -2.19 -20.04 -6.38
C MET A 208 -1.48 -20.07 -7.73
N TRP A 209 -0.24 -20.55 -7.77
CA TRP A 209 0.52 -20.69 -9.01
C TRP A 209 -0.15 -21.68 -9.98
N MET A 210 -0.55 -22.85 -9.51
CA MET A 210 -1.20 -23.88 -10.33
C MET A 210 -2.57 -23.45 -10.86
N ASN A 211 -3.26 -22.57 -10.13
CA ASN A 211 -4.56 -22.02 -10.52
C ASN A 211 -4.46 -20.67 -11.24
N ALA A 212 -3.27 -20.08 -11.33
CA ALA A 212 -3.06 -18.85 -12.08
C ALA A 212 -3.33 -19.10 -13.57
N ASP A 213 -3.76 -18.05 -14.28
CA ASP A 213 -4.00 -18.12 -15.71
C ASP A 213 -2.73 -18.66 -16.44
N PRO A 214 -2.86 -19.59 -17.39
CA PRO A 214 -1.71 -20.14 -18.14
C PRO A 214 -0.82 -19.06 -18.78
N ASP A 215 -1.42 -17.97 -19.29
CA ASP A 215 -0.66 -16.89 -19.92
C ASP A 215 0.08 -16.05 -18.89
N LEU A 216 -0.54 -15.79 -17.73
CA LEU A 216 0.11 -15.12 -16.61
C LEU A 216 1.27 -15.95 -16.04
N ARG A 217 1.10 -17.28 -15.94
CA ARG A 217 2.18 -18.19 -15.57
C ARG A 217 3.34 -18.12 -16.55
N ASN A 218 3.04 -18.21 -17.85
CA ASN A 218 4.06 -18.15 -18.90
C ASN A 218 4.81 -16.81 -18.85
N GLN A 219 4.09 -15.70 -18.69
CA GLN A 219 4.69 -14.38 -18.56
C GLN A 219 5.62 -14.29 -17.36
N MET A 220 5.20 -14.78 -16.19
CA MET A 220 6.05 -14.81 -15.00
C MET A 220 7.27 -15.73 -15.16
N ILE A 221 7.13 -16.85 -15.86
CA ILE A 221 8.27 -17.74 -16.20
C ILE A 221 9.26 -16.99 -17.10
N PHE A 222 8.78 -16.33 -18.15
CA PHE A 222 9.64 -15.54 -19.05
C PHE A 222 10.33 -14.39 -18.32
N GLU A 223 9.61 -13.69 -17.45
CA GLU A 223 10.17 -12.60 -16.66
C GLU A 223 11.19 -13.11 -15.63
N GLY A 224 10.92 -14.24 -14.99
CA GLY A 224 11.86 -14.94 -14.12
C GLY A 224 13.13 -15.36 -14.85
N MET A 225 13.01 -15.92 -16.05
CA MET A 225 14.16 -16.26 -16.90
C MET A 225 14.95 -15.03 -17.34
N ARG A 226 14.28 -13.93 -17.69
CA ARG A 226 14.95 -12.68 -18.05
C ARG A 226 15.75 -12.14 -16.86
N MET A 227 15.15 -12.08 -15.68
CA MET A 227 15.81 -11.60 -14.47
C MET A 227 16.99 -12.50 -14.07
N SER A 228 16.85 -13.83 -14.17
CA SER A 228 17.94 -14.75 -13.87
C SER A 228 19.09 -14.61 -14.87
N PHE A 229 18.79 -14.35 -16.13
CA PHE A 229 19.79 -14.07 -17.16
C PHE A 229 20.52 -12.74 -16.92
N GLU A 230 19.79 -11.67 -16.59
CA GLU A 230 20.36 -10.38 -16.22
C GLU A 230 21.26 -10.50 -14.98
N TYR A 231 20.81 -11.25 -13.97
CA TYR A 231 21.61 -11.56 -12.79
C TYR A 231 22.87 -12.35 -13.16
N TRP A 232 22.75 -13.40 -13.98
CA TRP A 232 23.89 -14.19 -14.46
C TRP A 232 24.95 -13.32 -15.16
N GLN A 233 24.50 -12.41 -16.03
CA GLN A 233 25.38 -11.47 -16.72
C GLN A 233 26.03 -10.45 -15.78
N SER A 234 25.39 -10.13 -14.66
CA SER A 234 25.96 -9.23 -13.65
C SER A 234 27.04 -9.88 -12.78
N LEU A 235 27.13 -11.21 -12.75
CA LEU A 235 28.14 -11.94 -12.00
C LEU A 235 29.50 -11.91 -12.71
N SER A 236 30.57 -11.89 -11.91
CA SER A 236 31.93 -12.03 -12.44
C SER A 236 32.17 -13.43 -13.03
N PRO A 237 33.16 -13.60 -13.95
CA PRO A 237 33.47 -14.90 -14.56
C PRO A 237 33.85 -16.00 -13.56
N ASP A 238 34.35 -15.64 -12.39
CA ASP A 238 34.69 -16.58 -11.32
C ASP A 238 33.43 -17.02 -10.55
N GLN A 239 32.53 -16.08 -10.25
CA GLN A 239 31.23 -16.37 -9.62
C GLN A 239 30.31 -17.20 -10.53
N GLN A 240 30.36 -16.93 -11.85
CA GLN A 240 29.69 -17.77 -12.84
C GLN A 240 30.24 -19.21 -12.83
N ARG A 241 31.57 -19.38 -12.78
CA ARG A 241 32.19 -20.70 -12.71
C ARG A 241 31.84 -21.45 -11.44
N GLU A 242 31.84 -20.78 -10.30
CA GLU A 242 31.44 -21.35 -9.01
C GLU A 242 29.97 -21.81 -9.03
N MET A 243 29.08 -21.00 -9.60
CA MET A 243 27.67 -21.36 -9.79
C MET A 243 27.47 -22.56 -10.74
N ILE A 244 28.22 -22.61 -11.86
CA ILE A 244 28.21 -23.78 -12.76
C ILE A 244 28.69 -25.03 -12.02
N GLU A 245 29.72 -24.90 -11.20
CA GLU A 245 30.30 -26.04 -10.48
C GLU A 245 29.38 -26.53 -9.36
N MET A 246 28.71 -25.61 -8.67
CA MET A 246 27.65 -25.92 -7.70
C MET A 246 26.45 -26.59 -8.38
N GLY A 247 26.02 -26.07 -9.53
CA GLY A 247 24.94 -26.64 -10.34
C GLY A 247 25.27 -28.04 -10.85
N ARG A 248 26.52 -28.26 -11.31
CA ARG A 248 27.00 -29.57 -11.75
C ARG A 248 26.96 -30.59 -10.61
N LYS A 249 27.47 -30.22 -9.43
CA LYS A 249 27.41 -31.08 -8.23
C LYS A 249 25.97 -31.41 -7.82
N PHE A 250 25.07 -30.43 -7.86
CA PHE A 250 23.66 -30.65 -7.53
C PHE A 250 22.98 -31.58 -8.54
N PHE A 251 23.25 -31.41 -9.84
CA PHE A 251 22.69 -32.26 -10.89
C PHE A 251 23.23 -33.68 -10.83
N GLU A 252 24.53 -33.86 -10.60
CA GLU A 252 25.15 -35.17 -10.40
C GLU A 252 24.57 -35.89 -9.17
N GLN A 253 24.30 -35.15 -8.09
CA GLN A 253 23.74 -35.71 -6.87
C GLN A 253 22.26 -36.13 -7.01
N TYR A 254 21.47 -35.43 -7.83
CA TYR A 254 20.03 -35.69 -7.97
C TYR A 254 19.64 -36.54 -9.19
N TYR A 255 20.40 -36.45 -10.29
CA TYR A 255 20.12 -37.14 -11.56
C TYR A 255 21.24 -38.08 -12.03
N GLY A 256 22.44 -37.99 -11.43
CA GLY A 256 23.61 -38.80 -11.80
C GLY A 256 23.73 -40.16 -11.11
N GLY A 257 22.75 -40.56 -10.29
CA GLY A 257 22.78 -41.83 -9.53
C GLY A 257 22.29 -43.08 -10.30
N GLY A 258 22.13 -43.02 -11.62
CA GLY A 258 21.56 -44.10 -12.43
C GLY A 258 22.48 -44.53 -13.58
N GLY A 259 23.64 -45.10 -13.24
CA GLY A 259 24.64 -45.53 -14.23
C GLY A 259 25.33 -46.84 -13.86
N GLY A 260 24.60 -47.79 -13.26
CA GLY A 260 25.05 -49.19 -13.17
C GLY A 260 24.68 -49.91 -14.46
N ALA A 261 25.64 -50.07 -15.37
CA ALA A 261 25.51 -50.99 -16.49
C ALA A 261 25.36 -52.43 -15.95
N PRO A 262 24.40 -53.24 -16.45
CA PRO A 262 24.40 -54.66 -16.14
C PRO A 262 25.52 -55.33 -16.92
N GLU A 263 26.45 -55.97 -16.21
CA GLU A 263 27.45 -56.87 -16.79
C GLU A 263 26.72 -58.02 -17.52
N MET A 264 27.16 -58.32 -18.74
CA MET A 264 26.93 -59.60 -19.42
C MET A 264 28.01 -60.59 -19.03
#